data_AF-A0A2T2R3N9-F1
#
_entry.id   AF-A0A2T2R3N9-F1
#
_cell.length_a   1.000
_cell.length_b   1.000
_cell.length_c   1.000
_cell.angle_alpha   90.00
_cell.angle_beta   90.00
_cell.angle_gamma   90.00
#
_symmetry.space_group_name_H-M   'P 1'
#
loop_
_entity.id
_entity.type
_entity.pdbx_description
1 polymer ?
#
loop_
_entity_poly.entity_id
_entity_poly.type
_entity_poly.pdbx_seq_one_letter_code
_entity_poly.pdbx_strand_id
1 'polypeptide(L)'
;MKVTVADSDLVYAGHLSRVRIDQVRFPDGTESAREVVEHLDAAAVVPLHEDGTVTLLRQYRHPVAGEVLVSPLGPPPAASWPRKSGWARSG
;
A
#
# COMPACT_ATOMS: atom_id res chain seq x y z
N MET A 1 -6.23 6.64 -20.21
CA MET A 1 -7.52 6.23 -19.59
C MET A 1 -7.64 6.97 -18.27
N LYS A 2 -8.58 7.91 -18.14
CA LYS A 2 -8.75 8.71 -16.91
C LYS A 2 -9.93 8.16 -16.12
N VAL A 3 -9.66 7.63 -14.93
CA VAL A 3 -10.69 7.22 -13.96
C VAL A 3 -10.76 8.29 -12.89
N THR A 4 -11.97 8.66 -12.47
CA THR A 4 -12.19 9.64 -11.40
C THR A 4 -12.97 9.02 -10.26
N VAL A 5 -12.64 9.37 -9.02
CA VAL A 5 -13.44 9.00 -7.85
C VAL A 5 -14.60 9.98 -7.75
N ALA A 6 -15.83 9.49 -7.87
CA ALA A 6 -17.05 10.27 -7.78
C ALA A 6 -17.52 10.43 -6.33
N ASP A 7 -17.37 9.37 -5.53
CA ASP A 7 -17.73 9.35 -4.12
C ASP A 7 -16.83 8.35 -3.37
N SER A 8 -16.73 8.49 -2.05
CA SER A 8 -16.00 7.51 -1.27
C SER A 8 -16.29 7.49 0.24
N ASP A 9 -16.46 6.27 0.73
CA ASP A 9 -16.81 5.98 2.12
C ASP A 9 -15.71 5.22 2.86
N LEU A 10 -15.29 5.75 4.01
CA LEU A 10 -14.40 5.03 4.93
C LEU A 10 -15.20 4.02 5.75
N VAL A 11 -15.02 2.73 5.44
CA VAL A 11 -15.76 1.63 6.08
C VAL A 11 -15.01 0.97 7.23
N TYR A 12 -13.68 1.14 7.29
CA TYR A 12 -12.86 0.64 8.39
C TYR A 12 -11.63 1.52 8.64
N ALA A 13 -11.32 1.74 9.92
CA ALA A 13 -10.13 2.48 10.35
C ALA A 13 -9.42 1.75 11.50
N GLY A 14 -8.34 1.04 11.16
CA GLY A 14 -7.46 0.37 12.11
C GLY A 14 -6.18 1.17 12.39
N HIS A 15 -5.29 0.55 13.18
CA HIS A 15 -4.00 1.15 13.53
C HIS A 15 -3.01 1.19 12.35
N LEU A 16 -2.98 0.14 11.52
CA LEU A 16 -2.02 -0.02 10.42
C LEU A 16 -2.63 0.16 9.03
N SER A 17 -3.96 0.03 8.92
CA SER A 17 -4.68 0.08 7.65
C SER A 17 -6.04 0.73 7.78
N ARG A 18 -6.52 1.26 6.65
CA ARG A 18 -7.87 1.78 6.47
C ARG A 18 -8.48 1.11 5.24
N VAL A 19 -9.80 0.95 5.24
CA VAL A 19 -10.54 0.43 4.09
C VAL A 19 -11.58 1.44 3.66
N ARG A 20 -11.56 1.77 2.38
CA ARG A 20 -12.48 2.70 1.73
C ARG A 20 -13.24 1.99 0.61
N ILE A 21 -14.48 2.38 0.37
CA ILE A 21 -15.24 1.99 -0.82
C ILE A 21 -15.35 3.23 -1.71
N ASP A 22 -14.72 3.18 -2.87
CA ASP A 22 -14.69 4.28 -3.83
C ASP A 22 -15.68 3.99 -4.97
N GLN A 23 -16.59 4.93 -5.25
CA GLN A 23 -17.33 4.92 -6.50
C GLN A 23 -16.46 5.55 -7.57
N VAL A 24 -16.05 4.76 -8.56
CA VAL A 24 -15.21 5.24 -9.66
C VAL A 24 -16.01 5.38 -10.94
N ARG A 25 -15.79 6.49 -11.65
CA ARG A 25 -16.36 6.76 -12.97
C ARG A 25 -15.31 6.53 -14.06
N PHE A 26 -15.68 5.72 -15.05
CA PHE A 26 -14.85 5.41 -16.22
C PHE A 26 -15.05 6.42 -17.35
N PRO A 27 -14.14 6.48 -18.34
CA PRO A 27 -14.27 7.38 -19.48
C PRO A 27 -15.55 7.18 -20.31
N ASP A 28 -16.11 5.98 -20.30
CA ASP A 28 -17.36 5.63 -20.98
C ASP A 28 -18.63 6.04 -20.19
N GLY A 29 -18.46 6.66 -19.03
CA GLY A 29 -19.53 7.13 -18.16
C GLY A 29 -20.08 6.07 -17.20
N THR A 30 -19.60 4.82 -17.27
CA THR A 30 -20.01 3.78 -16.32
C THR A 30 -19.43 4.02 -14.93
N GLU A 31 -20.14 3.57 -13.90
CA GLU A 31 -19.72 3.65 -12.51
C GLU A 31 -19.61 2.27 -11.86
N SER A 32 -18.64 2.11 -10.97
CA SER A 32 -18.42 0.86 -10.26
C SER A 32 -17.73 1.11 -8.91
N ALA A 33 -18.03 0.27 -7.92
CA ALA A 33 -17.40 0.33 -6.61
C ALA A 33 -16.00 -0.32 -6.62
N ARG A 34 -15.05 0.25 -5.87
CA ARG A 34 -13.71 -0.31 -5.62
C ARG A 34 -13.42 -0.30 -4.13
N GLU A 35 -13.11 -1.48 -3.58
CA GLU A 35 -12.56 -1.58 -2.24
C GLU A 35 -11.08 -1.22 -2.28
N VAL A 36 -10.69 -0.24 -1.47
CA VAL A 36 -9.33 0.28 -1.40
C VAL A 36 -8.79 0.05 0.01
N VAL A 37 -7.74 -0.76 0.12
CA VAL A 37 -7.01 -0.97 1.37
C VAL A 37 -5.80 -0.04 1.40
N GLU A 38 -5.86 0.99 2.23
CA GLU A 38 -4.74 1.88 2.50
C GLU A 38 -3.88 1.26 3.61
N HIS A 39 -2.57 1.21 3.42
CA HIS A 39 -1.62 0.71 4.42
C HIS A 39 -0.46 1.70 4.61
N LEU A 40 0.23 1.59 5.76
CA LEU A 40 1.43 2.38 6.00
C LEU A 40 2.51 2.09 4.95
N ASP A 41 3.12 3.14 4.41
CA ASP A 41 4.24 3.04 3.47
C ASP A 41 5.37 2.18 4.04
N ALA A 42 5.98 1.35 3.20
CA ALA A 42 7.09 0.50 3.56
C ALA A 42 8.10 0.40 2.41
N ALA A 43 9.38 0.24 2.75
CA ALA A 43 10.47 0.06 1.78
C ALA A 43 11.19 -1.26 2.04
N ALA A 44 11.40 -2.03 0.97
CA ALA A 44 12.11 -3.30 0.97
C ALA A 44 13.57 -3.11 0.51
N VAL A 45 14.49 -3.81 1.16
CA VAL A 45 15.92 -3.81 0.82
C VAL A 45 16.32 -5.20 0.35
N VAL A 46 16.96 -5.31 -0.81
CA VAL A 46 17.48 -6.56 -1.35
C VAL A 46 19.01 -6.48 -1.36
N PRO A 47 19.70 -6.99 -0.31
CA PRO A 47 21.15 -6.98 -0.25
C PRO A 47 21.69 -8.06 -1.21
N LEU A 48 22.43 -7.65 -2.24
CA LEU A 48 23.10 -8.52 -3.20
C LEU A 48 24.57 -8.71 -2.80
N HIS A 49 25.00 -9.96 -2.67
CA HIS A 49 26.38 -10.33 -2.36
C HIS A 49 27.19 -10.55 -3.63
N GLU A 50 28.52 -10.57 -3.50
CA GLU A 50 29.45 -10.75 -4.64
C GLU A 50 29.29 -12.11 -5.34
N ASP A 51 28.84 -13.12 -4.61
CA ASP A 51 28.54 -14.47 -5.14
C ASP A 51 27.18 -14.57 -5.85
N GLY A 52 26.45 -13.45 -5.95
CA GLY A 52 25.13 -13.38 -6.57
C GLY A 52 23.97 -13.81 -5.65
N THR A 53 24.22 -14.09 -4.38
CA THR A 53 23.18 -14.44 -3.42
C THR A 53 22.54 -13.22 -2.76
N VAL A 54 21.40 -13.40 -2.09
CA VAL A 54 20.71 -12.33 -1.34
C VAL A 54 20.39 -12.74 0.10
N THR A 55 20.44 -11.79 1.02
CA THR A 55 20.01 -12.02 2.41
C THR A 55 18.50 -11.83 2.54
N LEU A 56 17.83 -12.85 3.11
CA LEU A 56 16.42 -12.81 3.50
C LEU A 56 16.26 -13.09 5.01
N LEU A 57 15.15 -12.65 5.58
CA LEU A 57 14.74 -12.98 6.94
C LEU A 57 13.69 -14.09 6.91
N ARG A 58 13.74 -14.99 7.89
CA ARG A 58 12.63 -15.89 8.20
C ARG A 58 11.79 -15.22 9.27
N GLN A 59 10.58 -14.78 8.90
CA GLN A 59 9.72 -14.00 9.78
C GLN A 59 8.31 -14.58 9.82
N TYR A 60 7.75 -14.73 11.02
CA TYR A 60 6.34 -15.06 11.19
C TYR A 60 5.44 -13.99 10.57
N ARG A 61 4.46 -14.41 9.76
CA ARG A 61 3.43 -13.58 9.15
C ARG A 61 2.07 -14.13 9.53
N HIS A 62 1.41 -13.44 10.45
CA HIS A 62 0.08 -13.83 10.95
C HIS A 62 -0.98 -14.07 9.85
N PRO A 63 -1.07 -13.25 8.77
CA PRO A 63 -2.07 -13.48 7.70
C PRO A 63 -1.98 -14.84 7.01
N VAL A 64 -0.82 -15.51 7.07
CA VAL A 64 -0.60 -16.84 6.51
C VAL A 64 -0.31 -17.89 7.59
N ALA A 65 -0.44 -17.52 8.86
CA ALA A 65 -0.22 -18.38 10.03
C ALA A 65 1.11 -19.15 10.01
N GLY A 66 2.19 -18.54 9.52
CA GLY A 66 3.47 -19.23 9.37
C GLY A 66 4.67 -18.33 9.14
N GLU A 67 5.85 -18.93 9.11
CA GLU A 67 7.11 -18.24 8.80
C GLU A 67 7.33 -18.17 7.28
N VAL A 68 7.66 -16.98 6.80
CA VAL A 68 7.92 -16.70 5.38
C VAL A 68 9.31 -16.12 5.23
N LEU A 69 9.99 -16.47 4.14
CA LEU A 69 11.21 -15.79 3.73
C LEU A 69 10.84 -14.43 3.12
N VAL A 70 11.32 -13.36 3.73
CA VAL A 70 11.02 -11.98 3.34
C VAL A 70 12.31 -11.18 3.20
N SER A 71 12.31 -10.25 2.25
CA SER A 71 13.36 -9.22 2.22
C SER A 71 13.26 -8.35 3.48
N PRO A 72 14.39 -7.87 4.03
CA PRO A 72 14.38 -6.85 5.05
C PRO A 72 13.49 -5.66 4.64
N LEU A 73 12.51 -5.34 5.47
CA LEU A 73 11.54 -4.26 5.24
C LEU A 73 11.51 -3.35 6.46
N GLY A 74 11.35 -2.05 6.22
CA GLY A 74 11.11 -1.06 7.27
C GLY A 74 10.25 0.11 6.79
N PRO A 75 9.83 1.01 7.68
CA PRO A 75 9.30 2.30 7.25
C PRO A 75 10.35 3.02 6.38
N PRO A 76 9.93 3.74 5.34
CA PRO A 76 10.87 4.48 4.50
C PRO A 76 11.66 5.50 5.34
N PRO A 77 12.92 5.83 4.96
CA PRO A 77 13.69 6.86 5.65
C PRO A 77 12.94 8.20 5.66
N ALA A 78 12.92 8.87 6.82
CA ALA A 78 12.14 10.10 7.03
C ALA A 78 12.46 11.24 6.03
N ALA A 79 13.63 11.23 5.41
CA ALA A 79 14.12 12.31 4.53
C ALA A 79 14.01 12.02 3.02
N SER A 80 13.73 10.78 2.60
CA SER A 80 13.75 10.40 1.18
C SER A 80 12.38 10.34 0.53
N TRP A 81 11.29 10.58 1.28
CA TRP A 81 9.93 10.54 0.74
C TRP A 81 9.27 11.91 0.88
N PRO A 82 8.74 12.50 -0.20
CA PRO A 82 7.90 13.68 -0.04
C PRO A 82 6.71 13.30 0.83
N ARG A 83 6.45 14.08 1.90
CA ARG A 83 5.14 14.07 2.58
C ARG A 83 4.08 14.54 1.59
N LYS A 84 3.70 13.66 0.65
CA LYS A 84 2.59 13.80 -0.28
C LYS A 84 1.74 12.53 -0.24
N SER A 85 1.30 12.14 0.96
CA SER A 85 -0.06 11.62 1.11
C SER A 85 -0.99 12.79 1.46
N GLY A 86 -0.91 13.85 0.65
CA GLY A 86 -1.94 14.89 0.60
C GLY A 86 -3.14 14.37 -0.18
N TRP A 87 -3.80 13.33 0.32
CA TRP A 87 -5.10 12.91 -0.17
C TRP A 87 -6.17 13.64 0.64
N ALA A 88 -6.23 14.95 0.44
CA ALA A 88 -7.35 15.78 0.87
C ALA A 88 -7.46 17.01 -0.03
N ARG A 89 -8.49 16.94 -0.89
CA ARG A 89 -9.31 18.07 -1.39
C ARG A 89 -8.61 19.12 -2.25
N SER A 90 -8.85 19.04 -3.56
CA SER A 90 -9.16 20.24 -4.34
C SER A 90 -10.65 20.20 -4.65
N GLY A 91 -11.38 21.21 -4.18
CA GLY A 91 -12.74 21.49 -4.62
C GLY A 91 -12.79 22.03 -6.04
#